data_AF-A0A1I7X410-F1
#
_entry.id   AF-A0A1I7X410-F1
#
_cell.length_a   1.000
_cell.length_b   1.000
_cell.length_c   1.000
_cell.angle_alpha   90.00
_cell.angle_beta   90.00
_cell.angle_gamma   90.00
#
_symmetry.space_group_name_H-M   'P 1'
#
loop_
_entity.id
_entity.type
_entity.pdbx_description
1 polymer ?
#
loop_
_entity_poly.entity_id
_entity_poly.type
_entity_poly.pdbx_seq_one_letter_code
_entity_poly.pdbx_strand_id
1 'polypeptide(L)'
;MIEFGSVSDDDESRVEENCGITPGSVTDGDADQMLTSVQQTMENSRLSALQKDLAKEMKVKDGLEKFMSTNTSASRRYLEDSKNMLDDSKAKIALLRMQIDKIAHQEYDQQTGNGAAESKSHQEVMIDDLLFRLRKETALIDGAKNMVKILRAQPQKKSDHRSLNDASL
;
A
#
# COMPACT_ATOMS: atom_id res chain seq x y z
N MET A 1 -61.54 25.98 -18.67
CA MET A 1 -61.54 26.09 -17.19
C MET A 1 -61.22 24.69 -16.68
N ILE A 2 -59.98 24.46 -16.29
CA ILE A 2 -59.49 23.14 -15.84
C ILE A 2 -59.15 23.31 -14.36
N GLU A 3 -59.84 22.54 -13.51
CA GLU A 3 -59.57 22.40 -12.08
C GLU A 3 -58.22 21.69 -11.87
N PHE A 4 -57.38 22.26 -11.02
CA PHE A 4 -56.23 21.55 -10.45
C PHE A 4 -56.56 21.15 -9.02
N GLY A 5 -56.73 19.84 -8.85
CA GLY A 5 -56.78 19.18 -7.55
C GLY A 5 -55.37 18.86 -7.05
N SER A 6 -55.25 18.96 -5.73
CA SER A 6 -54.10 18.89 -4.82
C SER A 6 -53.08 17.76 -5.01
N VAL A 7 -51.81 18.07 -4.70
CA VAL A 7 -50.90 17.18 -3.95
C VAL A 7 -50.16 18.05 -2.93
N SER A 8 -50.37 17.72 -1.66
CA SER A 8 -49.55 18.12 -0.52
C SER A 8 -48.24 17.35 -0.57
N ASP A 9 -47.12 18.00 -0.31
CA ASP A 9 -45.92 17.34 0.18
C ASP A 9 -45.35 18.16 1.33
N ASP A 10 -45.03 17.41 2.37
CA ASP A 10 -44.87 17.78 3.76
C ASP A 10 -43.51 18.43 4.08
N ASP A 11 -43.49 19.03 5.28
CA ASP A 11 -42.34 19.44 6.09
C ASP A 11 -41.02 18.69 5.82
N GLU A 12 -39.96 19.44 5.50
CA GLU A 12 -38.62 19.06 5.97
C GLU A 12 -37.97 20.22 6.71
N SER A 13 -38.10 20.11 8.03
CA SER A 13 -37.54 20.99 9.04
C SER A 13 -36.02 21.16 8.86
N ARG A 14 -35.62 22.42 8.76
CA ARG A 14 -34.24 22.86 8.91
C ARG A 14 -33.81 22.63 10.36
N VAL A 15 -33.14 21.52 10.63
CA VAL A 15 -32.43 21.30 11.88
C VAL A 15 -31.22 22.25 11.95
N GLU A 16 -31.38 23.37 12.66
CA GLU A 16 -30.28 24.06 13.31
C GLU A 16 -30.05 23.50 14.71
N GLU A 17 -28.84 23.74 15.22
CA GLU A 17 -28.21 23.27 16.47
C GLU A 17 -27.43 21.94 16.32
N ASN A 18 -26.15 21.85 16.66
CA ASN A 18 -25.50 22.41 17.85
C ASN A 18 -23.97 22.47 17.63
N CYS A 19 -23.37 23.67 17.58
CA CYS A 19 -21.92 23.83 17.69
C CYS A 19 -21.55 23.81 19.18
N GLY A 20 -21.59 22.62 19.77
CA GLY A 20 -21.20 22.39 21.16
C GLY A 20 -19.69 22.37 21.31
N ILE A 21 -19.05 23.54 21.35
CA ILE A 21 -17.68 23.68 21.82
C ILE A 21 -17.71 23.53 23.35
N THR A 22 -17.41 22.33 23.85
CA THR A 22 -17.10 22.12 25.26
C THR A 22 -15.60 22.28 25.48
N PRO A 23 -15.12 23.22 26.32
CA PRO A 23 -13.71 23.32 26.66
C PRO A 23 -13.44 22.47 27.90
N GLY A 24 -12.67 21.39 27.75
CA GLY A 24 -12.12 20.71 28.93
C GLY A 24 -11.83 19.24 28.75
N SER A 25 -10.60 18.92 28.34
CA SER A 25 -9.80 17.81 28.86
C SER A 25 -8.49 17.80 28.09
N VAL A 26 -7.43 18.31 28.72
CA VAL A 26 -6.05 18.12 28.27
C VAL A 26 -5.69 16.65 28.45
N THR A 27 -5.63 15.91 27.34
CA THR A 27 -4.93 14.62 27.27
C THR A 27 -3.79 14.76 26.28
N ASP A 28 -2.57 14.80 26.80
CA ASP A 28 -1.34 14.70 26.03
C ASP A 28 -1.33 13.35 25.28
N GLY A 29 -1.62 13.37 23.98
CA GLY A 29 -1.60 12.16 23.14
C GLY A 29 -2.13 12.28 21.70
N ASP A 30 -2.74 13.39 21.28
CA ASP A 30 -3.61 13.41 20.08
C ASP A 30 -3.01 13.94 18.77
N ALA A 31 -1.69 13.85 18.56
CA ALA A 31 -1.10 14.24 17.27
C ALA A 31 -1.25 13.16 16.17
N ASP A 32 -1.43 11.89 16.54
CA ASP A 32 -1.35 10.73 15.63
C ASP A 32 -2.73 10.32 15.04
N GLN A 33 -3.83 10.64 15.74
CA GLN A 33 -5.20 10.35 15.28
C GLN A 33 -5.70 11.35 14.23
N MET A 34 -5.19 12.58 14.23
CA MET A 34 -5.57 13.60 13.25
C MET A 34 -4.94 13.33 11.87
N LEU A 35 -3.72 12.77 11.82
CA LEU A 35 -3.06 12.43 10.56
C LEU A 35 -3.74 11.23 9.88
N THR A 36 -4.13 10.22 10.66
CA THR A 36 -4.80 9.00 10.17
C THR A 36 -6.19 9.30 9.58
N SER A 37 -6.97 10.18 10.21
CA SER A 37 -8.31 10.58 9.71
C SER A 37 -8.26 11.42 8.43
N VAL A 38 -7.25 12.30 8.28
CA VAL A 38 -7.02 13.06 7.03
C VAL A 38 -6.51 12.14 5.92
N GLN A 39 -5.66 11.16 6.24
CA GLN A 39 -5.19 10.15 5.27
C GLN A 39 -6.37 9.34 4.70
N GLN A 40 -7.27 8.88 5.58
CA GLN A 40 -8.40 8.04 5.21
C GLN A 40 -9.45 8.79 4.38
N THR A 41 -9.68 10.08 4.66
CA THR A 41 -10.58 10.91 3.83
C THR A 41 -10.03 11.16 2.42
N MET A 42 -8.71 11.33 2.27
CA MET A 42 -8.07 11.45 0.95
C MET A 42 -8.10 10.13 0.16
N GLU A 43 -7.89 8.99 0.82
CA GLU A 43 -7.97 7.66 0.19
C GLU A 43 -9.39 7.34 -0.27
N ASN A 44 -10.41 7.67 0.53
CA ASN A 44 -11.82 7.54 0.14
C ASN A 44 -12.19 8.41 -1.07
N SER A 45 -11.72 9.66 -1.11
CA SER A 45 -11.91 10.55 -2.26
C SER A 45 -11.25 9.99 -3.53
N ARG A 46 -10.03 9.47 -3.40
CA ARG A 46 -9.30 8.82 -4.49
C ARG A 46 -9.98 7.55 -4.98
N LEU A 47 -10.46 6.71 -4.07
CA LEU A 47 -11.20 5.48 -4.39
C LEU A 47 -12.49 5.79 -5.16
N SER A 48 -13.26 6.78 -4.69
CA SER A 48 -14.48 7.25 -5.36
C SER A 48 -14.19 7.78 -6.77
N ALA A 49 -13.11 8.55 -6.95
CA ALA A 49 -12.70 9.03 -8.26
C ALA A 49 -12.34 7.88 -9.21
N LEU A 50 -11.59 6.89 -8.75
CA LEU A 50 -11.23 5.70 -9.55
C LEU A 50 -12.45 4.86 -9.93
N GLN A 51 -13.41 4.68 -9.02
CA GLN A 51 -14.67 4.00 -9.31
C GLN A 51 -15.50 4.74 -10.36
N LYS A 52 -15.54 6.08 -10.28
CA LYS A 52 -16.20 6.93 -11.27
C LYS A 52 -15.55 6.80 -12.65
N ASP A 53 -14.23 6.76 -12.71
CA ASP A 53 -13.50 6.58 -13.97
C ASP A 53 -13.65 5.17 -14.53
N LEU A 54 -13.68 4.14 -13.67
CA LEU A 54 -14.00 2.77 -14.06
C LEU A 54 -15.41 2.70 -14.69
N ALA A 55 -16.40 3.35 -14.09
CA ALA A 55 -17.76 3.39 -14.62
C ALA A 55 -17.85 4.09 -15.99
N LYS A 56 -17.07 5.15 -16.22
CA LYS A 56 -16.97 5.80 -17.53
C LYS A 56 -16.35 4.84 -18.56
N GLU A 57 -15.25 4.19 -18.20
CA GLU A 57 -14.55 3.30 -19.13
C GLU A 57 -15.37 2.05 -19.48
N MET A 58 -16.12 1.50 -18.52
CA MET A 58 -17.08 0.43 -18.79
C MET A 58 -18.14 0.85 -19.82
N LYS A 59 -18.65 2.09 -19.74
CA LYS A 59 -19.59 2.63 -20.74
C LYS A 59 -18.94 2.80 -22.12
N VAL A 60 -17.67 3.19 -22.18
CA VAL A 60 -16.92 3.27 -23.43
C VAL A 60 -16.78 1.88 -24.06
N LYS A 61 -16.38 0.88 -23.27
CA LYS A 61 -16.28 -0.53 -23.69
C LYS A 61 -17.62 -1.04 -24.24
N ASP A 62 -18.71 -0.89 -23.48
CA ASP A 62 -20.04 -1.34 -23.89
C ASP A 62 -20.53 -0.58 -25.14
N GLY A 63 -20.23 0.71 -25.24
CA GLY A 63 -20.54 1.54 -26.41
C GLY A 63 -19.84 1.07 -27.67
N LEU A 64 -18.56 0.71 -27.58
CA LEU A 64 -17.77 0.17 -28.69
C LEU A 64 -18.25 -1.24 -29.09
N GLU A 65 -18.52 -2.12 -28.13
CA GLU A 65 -19.09 -3.46 -28.39
C GLU A 65 -20.46 -3.36 -29.09
N LYS A 66 -21.32 -2.44 -28.63
CA LYS A 66 -22.61 -2.17 -29.29
C LYS A 66 -22.42 -1.57 -30.68
N PHE A 67 -21.46 -0.66 -30.85
CA PHE A 67 -21.16 -0.05 -32.14
C PHE A 67 -20.72 -1.11 -33.16
N MET A 68 -19.76 -1.97 -32.81
CA MET A 68 -19.25 -3.04 -33.67
C MET A 68 -20.30 -4.10 -33.98
N SER A 69 -21.19 -4.44 -33.03
CA SER A 69 -22.27 -5.41 -33.27
C SER A 69 -23.40 -4.87 -34.14
N THR A 70 -23.71 -3.57 -34.04
CA THR A 70 -24.82 -2.94 -34.79
C THR A 70 -24.38 -2.45 -36.18
N ASN A 71 -23.14 -1.99 -36.33
CA ASN A 71 -22.64 -1.36 -37.56
C ASN A 71 -21.74 -2.31 -38.36
N THR A 72 -22.22 -3.52 -38.65
CA THR A 72 -21.46 -4.56 -39.38
C THR A 72 -21.12 -4.17 -40.83
N SER A 73 -21.86 -3.22 -41.41
CA SER A 73 -21.61 -2.67 -42.75
C SER A 73 -20.71 -1.42 -42.75
N ALA A 74 -20.16 -1.00 -41.61
CA ALA A 74 -19.21 0.10 -41.55
C ALA A 74 -17.92 -0.22 -42.33
N SER A 75 -17.18 0.82 -42.72
CA SER A 75 -15.91 0.61 -43.44
C SER A 75 -14.93 -0.22 -42.58
N ARG A 76 -14.15 -1.09 -43.23
CA ARG A 76 -13.15 -1.93 -42.54
C ARG A 76 -12.22 -1.10 -41.65
N ARG A 77 -11.83 0.10 -42.10
CA ARG A 77 -10.98 1.01 -41.32
C ARG A 77 -11.65 1.47 -40.02
N TYR A 78 -12.95 1.79 -40.05
CA TYR A 78 -13.68 2.19 -38.84
C TYR A 78 -13.85 1.05 -37.85
N LEU A 79 -14.07 -0.18 -38.33
CA LEU A 79 -14.18 -1.35 -37.47
C LEU A 79 -12.84 -1.71 -36.81
N GLU A 80 -11.72 -1.56 -37.53
CA GLU A 80 -10.39 -1.79 -36.96
C GLU A 80 -10.05 -0.74 -35.89
N ASP A 81 -10.33 0.53 -36.16
CA ASP A 81 -10.13 1.62 -35.19
C ASP A 81 -10.99 1.41 -33.92
N SER A 82 -12.25 1.02 -34.09
CA SER A 82 -13.15 0.69 -32.98
C SER A 82 -12.65 -0.50 -32.16
N LYS A 83 -12.04 -1.49 -32.82
CA LYS A 83 -11.43 -2.65 -32.15
C LYS A 83 -10.21 -2.22 -31.33
N ASN A 84 -9.32 -1.41 -31.90
CA ASN A 84 -8.16 -0.90 -31.17
C ASN A 84 -8.59 -0.09 -29.94
N MET A 85 -9.57 0.81 -30.10
CA MET A 85 -10.14 1.56 -28.97
C MET A 85 -10.79 0.66 -27.92
N LEU A 86 -11.42 -0.45 -28.33
CA LEU A 86 -12.02 -1.41 -27.41
C LEU A 86 -10.94 -2.14 -26.59
N ASP A 87 -9.84 -2.51 -27.22
CA ASP A 87 -8.71 -3.15 -26.55
C ASP A 87 -8.02 -2.18 -25.58
N ASP A 88 -7.83 -0.91 -25.98
CA ASP A 88 -7.35 0.17 -25.10
C ASP A 88 -8.27 0.38 -23.89
N SER A 89 -9.59 0.37 -24.12
CA SER A 89 -10.60 0.51 -23.08
C SER A 89 -10.54 -0.65 -22.06
N LYS A 90 -10.40 -1.89 -22.54
CA LYS A 90 -10.23 -3.07 -21.68
C LYS A 90 -8.95 -3.02 -20.86
N ALA A 91 -7.84 -2.58 -21.45
CA ALA A 91 -6.58 -2.40 -20.74
C ALA A 91 -6.73 -1.36 -19.62
N LYS A 92 -7.42 -0.24 -19.88
CA LYS A 92 -7.66 0.78 -18.86
C LYS A 92 -8.59 0.30 -17.75
N ILE A 93 -9.62 -0.49 -18.06
CA ILE A 93 -10.47 -1.15 -17.06
C ILE A 93 -9.64 -2.03 -16.12
N ALA A 94 -8.72 -2.84 -16.68
CA ALA A 94 -7.85 -3.69 -15.87
C ALA A 94 -6.94 -2.86 -14.95
N LEU A 95 -6.35 -1.78 -15.46
CA LEU A 95 -5.53 -0.87 -14.67
C LEU A 95 -6.32 -0.21 -13.53
N LEU A 96 -7.54 0.28 -13.82
CA LEU A 96 -8.39 0.93 -12.83
C LEU A 96 -8.84 -0.04 -11.73
N ARG A 97 -9.20 -1.28 -12.10
CA ARG A 97 -9.53 -2.33 -11.13
C ARG A 97 -8.34 -2.64 -10.22
N MET A 98 -7.16 -2.84 -10.80
CA MET A 98 -5.93 -3.07 -10.05
C MET A 98 -5.62 -1.92 -9.08
N GLN A 99 -5.84 -0.66 -9.48
CA GLN A 99 -5.65 0.50 -8.60
C GLN A 99 -6.68 0.56 -7.47
N ILE A 100 -7.94 0.22 -7.74
CA ILE A 100 -8.99 0.11 -6.73
C ILE A 100 -8.65 -0.99 -5.73
N ASP A 101 -8.32 -2.19 -6.21
CA ASP A 101 -7.95 -3.33 -5.38
C ASP A 101 -6.72 -3.00 -4.53
N LYS A 102 -5.70 -2.34 -5.13
CA LYS A 102 -4.51 -1.90 -4.41
C LYS A 102 -4.85 -0.97 -3.24
N ILE A 103 -5.73 0.02 -3.42
CA ILE A 103 -6.11 0.95 -2.35
C ILE A 103 -6.97 0.23 -1.30
N ALA A 104 -7.92 -0.60 -1.73
CA ALA A 104 -8.79 -1.36 -0.82
C ALA A 104 -7.99 -2.36 0.03
N HIS A 105 -6.95 -2.98 -0.55
CA HIS A 105 -6.06 -3.89 0.16
C HIS A 105 -4.95 -3.17 0.93
N GLN A 106 -4.66 -1.89 0.67
CA GLN A 106 -3.72 -1.10 1.47
C GLN A 106 -4.23 -0.89 2.90
N GLU A 107 -5.54 -0.94 3.13
CA GLU A 107 -6.12 -0.99 4.47
C GLU A 107 -5.91 -2.36 5.17
N TYR A 108 -5.73 -3.45 4.40
CA TYR A 108 -5.52 -4.82 4.92
C TYR A 108 -4.04 -5.23 5.03
N ASP A 109 -3.15 -4.65 4.21
CA ASP A 109 -1.72 -4.98 4.17
C ASP A 109 -0.90 -4.32 5.30
N GLN A 110 -1.55 -3.49 6.13
CA GLN A 110 -1.02 -3.20 7.47
C GLN A 110 -1.11 -4.40 8.42
N GLN A 111 -1.83 -5.48 8.06
CA GLN A 111 -2.15 -6.57 8.98
C GLN A 111 -1.84 -7.99 8.51
N THR A 112 -1.69 -8.31 7.22
CA THR A 112 -1.33 -9.70 6.87
C THR A 112 -0.69 -9.81 5.50
N GLY A 113 0.62 -10.09 5.49
CA GLY A 113 1.40 -10.21 4.29
C GLY A 113 1.15 -11.46 3.44
N ASN A 114 1.96 -11.50 2.38
CA ASN A 114 2.17 -12.54 1.37
C ASN A 114 1.22 -12.57 0.18
N GLY A 115 1.73 -12.09 -0.96
CA GLY A 115 1.25 -12.56 -2.26
C GLY A 115 1.82 -11.84 -3.49
N ALA A 116 3.00 -12.29 -3.94
CA ALA A 116 3.51 -12.15 -5.31
C ALA A 116 3.99 -10.78 -5.79
N ALA A 117 5.33 -10.62 -5.78
CA ALA A 117 6.12 -9.89 -6.78
C ALA A 117 5.76 -8.42 -7.07
N GLU A 118 5.20 -7.69 -6.11
CA GLU A 118 5.07 -6.23 -6.19
C GLU A 118 5.93 -5.58 -5.11
N SER A 119 6.79 -4.66 -5.56
CA SER A 119 7.65 -3.75 -4.82
C SER A 119 7.49 -3.77 -3.30
N LYS A 120 8.46 -4.39 -2.61
CA LYS A 120 8.54 -4.41 -1.14
C LYS A 120 8.20 -3.04 -0.56
N SER A 121 7.28 -3.00 0.40
CA SER A 121 6.90 -1.75 1.09
C SER A 121 8.11 -1.16 1.83
N HIS A 122 8.14 0.16 2.01
CA HIS A 122 9.22 0.83 2.75
C HIS A 122 9.44 0.22 4.14
N GLN A 123 8.36 -0.17 4.83
CA GLN A 123 8.43 -0.83 6.12
C GLN A 123 9.08 -2.21 6.04
N GLU A 124 8.77 -3.00 5.01
CA GLU A 124 9.40 -4.31 4.78
C GLU A 124 10.90 -4.18 4.51
N VAL A 125 11.31 -3.16 3.75
CA VAL A 125 12.72 -2.87 3.51
C VAL A 125 13.44 -2.53 4.82
N MET A 126 12.82 -1.74 5.71
CA MET A 126 13.40 -1.44 7.03
C MET A 126 13.47 -2.68 7.93
N ILE A 127 12.44 -3.52 7.94
CA ILE A 127 12.41 -4.78 8.72
C ILE A 127 13.52 -5.72 8.23
N ASP A 128 13.64 -5.92 6.91
CA ASP A 128 14.69 -6.73 6.30
C ASP A 128 16.10 -6.23 6.68
N ASP A 129 16.32 -4.92 6.61
CA ASP A 129 17.60 -4.31 7.01
C ASP A 129 17.88 -4.51 8.52
N LEU A 130 16.88 -4.36 9.37
CA LEU A 130 17.02 -4.55 10.81
C LEU A 130 17.30 -6.01 11.17
N LEU A 131 16.62 -6.96 10.52
CA LEU A 131 16.86 -8.39 10.67
C LEU A 131 18.27 -8.77 10.19
N PHE A 132 18.72 -8.19 9.08
CA PHE A 132 20.07 -8.40 8.58
C PHE A 132 21.13 -7.89 9.57
N ARG A 133 20.92 -6.69 10.13
CA ARG A 133 21.79 -6.13 11.18
C ARG A 133 21.81 -7.01 12.42
N LEU A 134 20.65 -7.47 12.91
CA LEU A 134 20.55 -8.34 14.08
C LEU A 134 21.25 -9.68 13.87
N ARG A 135 21.11 -10.29 12.69
CA ARG A 135 21.80 -11.54 12.36
C ARG A 135 23.32 -11.35 12.38
N LYS A 136 23.80 -10.23 11.83
CA LYS A 136 25.23 -9.88 11.85
C LYS A 136 25.73 -9.66 13.28
N GLU A 137 24.99 -8.93 14.09
CA GLU A 137 25.32 -8.66 15.49
C GLU A 137 25.34 -9.95 16.33
N THR A 138 24.36 -10.83 16.14
CA THR A 138 24.31 -12.14 16.81
C THR A 138 25.55 -12.98 16.48
N ALA A 139 25.94 -13.04 15.20
CA ALA A 139 27.14 -13.75 14.78
C ALA A 139 28.42 -13.14 15.36
N LEU A 140 28.49 -11.80 15.47
CA LEU A 140 29.60 -11.11 16.13
C LEU A 140 29.70 -11.45 17.61
N ILE A 141 28.58 -11.43 18.34
CA ILE A 141 28.51 -11.76 19.76
C ILE A 141 28.94 -13.21 19.98
N ASP A 142 28.47 -14.14 19.15
CA ASP A 142 28.85 -15.55 19.26
C ASP A 142 30.32 -15.77 18.91
N GLY A 143 30.86 -15.02 17.95
CA GLY A 143 32.30 -14.96 17.68
C GLY A 143 33.10 -14.50 18.91
N ALA A 144 32.66 -13.43 19.58
CA ALA A 144 33.29 -12.94 20.80
C ALA A 144 33.22 -13.96 21.95
N LYS A 145 32.06 -14.60 22.16
CA LYS A 145 31.91 -15.67 23.16
C LYS A 145 32.88 -16.83 22.88
N ASN A 146 33.02 -17.22 21.61
CA ASN A 146 33.92 -18.30 21.23
C ASN A 146 35.40 -17.94 21.48
N MET A 147 35.81 -16.71 21.14
CA MET A 147 37.16 -16.23 21.44
C MET A 147 37.45 -16.23 22.94
N VAL A 148 36.52 -15.74 23.77
CA VAL A 148 36.67 -15.76 25.23
C VAL A 148 36.80 -17.19 25.76
N LYS A 149 36.02 -18.13 25.20
CA LYS A 149 36.14 -19.55 25.55
C LYS A 149 37.52 -20.11 25.20
N ILE A 150 38.03 -19.83 24.00
CA ILE A 150 39.37 -20.25 23.57
C ILE A 150 40.43 -19.64 24.48
N LEU A 151 40.37 -18.34 24.76
CA LEU A 151 41.34 -17.64 25.60
C LEU A 151 41.32 -18.11 27.07
N ARG A 152 40.15 -18.46 27.61
CA ARG A 152 40.05 -19.07 28.96
C ARG A 152 40.50 -20.52 28.99
N ALA A 153 40.32 -21.26 27.90
CA ALA A 153 40.73 -22.66 27.78
C ALA A 153 42.22 -22.81 27.41
N GLN A 154 42.88 -21.76 26.90
CA GLN A 154 44.33 -21.70 26.74
C GLN A 154 44.97 -21.53 28.12
N PRO A 155 45.68 -22.55 28.67
CA PRO A 155 46.55 -22.32 29.80
C PRO A 155 47.62 -21.33 29.34
N GLN A 156 47.93 -20.31 30.15
CA GLN A 156 49.06 -19.41 29.93
C GLN A 156 50.34 -20.24 29.75
N LYS A 157 50.64 -20.68 28.53
CA LYS A 157 51.93 -21.28 28.19
C LYS A 157 52.90 -20.12 28.26
N LYS A 158 53.61 -20.11 29.38
CA LYS A 158 54.82 -19.33 29.66
C LYS A 158 55.55 -19.09 28.35
N SER A 159 55.84 -17.83 28.06
CA SER A 159 56.75 -17.41 27.00
C SER A 159 57.93 -18.36 26.95
N ASP A 160 58.12 -19.03 25.81
CA ASP A 160 59.29 -19.82 25.53
C ASP A 160 60.52 -18.90 25.56
N HIS A 161 61.16 -18.77 26.73
CA HIS A 161 62.57 -18.39 26.82
C HIS A 161 63.39 -19.60 26.38
N ARG A 162 63.39 -19.90 25.08
CA ARG A 162 64.29 -20.91 24.52
C ARG A 162 64.61 -20.60 23.06
N SER A 163 65.38 -19.54 22.89
CA SER A 163 66.14 -19.33 21.67
C SER A 163 67.46 -18.67 22.08
N LEU A 164 68.55 -19.11 21.45
CA LEU A 164 69.94 -18.67 21.62
C LEU A 164 70.77 -19.44 22.68
N ASN A 165 70.96 -20.73 22.46
CA ASN A 165 72.22 -21.42 22.78
C ASN A 165 72.44 -22.46 21.70
N ASP A 166 72.98 -22.03 20.56
CA ASP A 166 73.75 -22.87 19.62
C ASP A 166 74.44 -21.94 18.62
N ALA A 167 75.56 -21.38 19.06
CA ALA A 167 76.59 -20.76 18.20
C ALA A 167 77.94 -20.86 18.93
N SER A 168 78.45 -22.08 19.05
CA SER A 168 79.88 -22.36 19.24
C SER A 168 80.15 -23.82 18.90
N LEU A 169 80.50 -24.08 17.64
CA LEU A 169 81.69 -24.84 17.21
C LEU A 169 81.81 -24.79 15.68
#